data_AF-A0AAJ0UCZ0-F1
#
_entry.id   AF-A0AAJ0UCZ0-F1
#
_cell.length_a   1.000
_cell.length_b   1.000
_cell.length_c   1.000
_cell.angle_alpha   90.00
_cell.angle_beta   90.00
_cell.angle_gamma   90.00
#
_symmetry.space_group_name_H-M   'P 1'
#
loop_
_entity.id
_entity.type
_entity.pdbx_description
1 polymer ?
#
loop_
_entity_poly.entity_id
_entity_poly.type
_entity_poly.pdbx_seq_one_letter_code
_entity_poly.pdbx_strand_id
1 'polypeptide(L)'
;MELASEDKLRLNVLLANQPQAIRIDESRLIVYGLSQRGEAKVVLNPSGAADAYLRAVKELISGHILGSPGGYPVYLRRWTRMGQMRDQSLEQLLMLGESEAVVAVVGSPGLTPELARRAWWAMEDAENARRMLANPTIAASDMGPMLAAYLVEYLPFETEHEKMMESVRLVLQPGLLSEETILDLWRKSARKQAYLVGFLRARPDDLPDQPKPRADAEAIAEALADELRAGNAIAGLLVRVTSAGGQGFMKTLSAVLAKPPNQEVVSASFDLLRGYFSVLRPEGDPNLTIDALLADGQAFAGFDGPLTPPEGAPADSISRDPVSDSVSPSVRRILKQLPEATPDLAAMRVLSGTGYGLIRPLLPDPATLGSLMRRKLTPVTEPLQARIARLLS
;
A
#
# COMPACT_ATOMS: atom_id res chain seq x y z
N MET A 1 -7.63 -23.34 -38.01
CA MET A 1 -8.68 -22.59 -38.73
C MET A 1 -8.00 -21.53 -39.57
N GLU A 2 -8.42 -21.29 -40.81
CA GLU A 2 -7.78 -20.29 -41.68
C GLU A 2 -8.46 -18.93 -41.55
N LEU A 3 -7.64 -17.87 -41.52
CA LEU A 3 -8.13 -16.48 -41.56
C LEU A 3 -8.69 -16.15 -42.95
N ALA A 4 -9.71 -15.29 -43.01
CA ALA A 4 -10.19 -14.77 -44.27
C ALA A 4 -9.05 -14.08 -45.04
N SER A 5 -9.00 -14.26 -46.36
CA SER A 5 -7.89 -13.75 -47.18
C SER A 5 -7.72 -12.24 -47.07
N GLU A 6 -8.83 -11.51 -46.98
CA GLU A 6 -8.84 -10.05 -46.81
C GLU A 6 -8.28 -9.62 -45.45
N ASP A 7 -8.72 -10.24 -44.36
CA ASP A 7 -8.20 -9.96 -43.02
C ASP A 7 -6.71 -10.29 -42.90
N LYS A 8 -6.29 -11.44 -43.45
CA LYS A 8 -4.89 -11.85 -43.49
C LYS A 8 -4.03 -10.82 -44.22
N LEU A 9 -4.50 -10.29 -45.35
CA LEU A 9 -3.80 -9.23 -46.08
C LEU A 9 -3.71 -7.95 -45.23
N ARG A 10 -4.82 -7.50 -44.66
CA ARG A 10 -4.88 -6.28 -43.84
C ARG A 10 -3.99 -6.37 -42.59
N LEU A 11 -3.97 -7.52 -41.92
CA LEU A 11 -3.10 -7.78 -40.77
C LEU A 11 -1.62 -7.78 -41.16
N ASN A 12 -1.24 -8.40 -42.28
CA ASN A 12 0.14 -8.35 -42.77
C ASN A 12 0.57 -6.92 -43.15
N VAL A 13 -0.34 -6.11 -43.72
CA VAL A 13 -0.07 -4.69 -43.98
C VAL A 13 0.12 -3.91 -42.68
N LEU A 14 -0.70 -4.15 -41.66
CA LEU A 14 -0.53 -3.55 -40.33
C LEU A 14 0.84 -3.90 -39.75
N LEU A 15 1.24 -5.17 -39.80
CA LEU A 15 2.52 -5.65 -39.28
C LEU A 15 3.73 -5.11 -40.07
N ALA A 16 3.62 -5.05 -41.40
CA ALA A 16 4.66 -4.49 -42.26
C ALA A 16 4.94 -2.99 -41.99
N ASN A 17 3.96 -2.27 -41.44
CA ASN A 17 4.11 -0.87 -41.02
C ASN A 17 4.83 -0.70 -39.67
N GLN A 18 5.41 -1.76 -39.11
CA GLN A 18 6.24 -1.74 -37.88
C GLN A 18 5.52 -1.07 -36.70
N PRO A 19 4.39 -1.64 -36.23
CA PRO A 19 3.71 -1.13 -35.05
C PRO A 19 4.64 -1.19 -33.83
N GLN A 20 4.48 -0.25 -32.91
CA GLN A 20 5.18 -0.19 -31.63
C GLN A 20 4.43 -0.93 -30.52
N ALA A 21 3.12 -1.09 -30.68
CA ALA A 21 2.24 -1.88 -29.83
C ALA A 21 1.00 -2.33 -30.60
N ILE A 22 0.41 -3.45 -30.20
CA ILE A 22 -0.83 -3.99 -30.76
C ILE A 22 -1.83 -4.19 -29.64
N ARG A 23 -3.08 -3.81 -29.90
CA ARG A 23 -4.23 -4.03 -29.02
C ARG A 23 -5.32 -4.76 -29.78
N ILE A 24 -5.88 -5.82 -29.19
CA ILE A 24 -6.99 -6.58 -29.79
C ILE A 24 -8.24 -6.34 -28.94
N ASP A 25 -9.26 -5.74 -29.54
CA ASP A 25 -10.61 -5.70 -28.98
C ASP A 25 -11.35 -6.95 -29.41
N GLU A 26 -11.33 -7.97 -28.55
CA GLU A 26 -11.93 -9.28 -28.83
C GLU A 26 -13.46 -9.18 -28.98
N SER A 27 -14.10 -8.24 -28.29
CA SER A 27 -15.55 -8.07 -28.31
C SER A 27 -16.05 -7.45 -29.62
N ARG A 28 -15.31 -6.45 -30.12
CA ARG A 28 -15.63 -5.76 -31.38
C ARG A 28 -14.94 -6.39 -32.58
N LEU A 29 -14.06 -7.38 -32.35
CA LEU A 29 -13.24 -8.04 -33.35
C LEU A 29 -12.40 -7.03 -34.14
N ILE A 30 -11.65 -6.20 -33.43
CA ILE A 30 -10.80 -5.16 -34.03
C ILE A 30 -9.36 -5.31 -33.54
N VAL A 31 -8.41 -5.27 -34.48
CA VAL A 31 -6.97 -5.16 -34.19
C VAL A 31 -6.53 -3.73 -34.42
N TYR A 32 -5.92 -3.12 -33.42
CA TYR A 32 -5.30 -1.80 -33.47
C TYR A 32 -3.78 -1.94 -33.45
N GLY A 33 -3.09 -1.12 -34.24
CA GLY A 33 -1.64 -1.00 -34.24
C GLY A 33 -1.23 0.45 -33.98
N LEU A 34 -0.48 0.68 -32.90
CA LEU A 34 0.14 1.97 -32.61
C LEU A 34 1.43 2.10 -33.41
N SER A 35 1.65 3.23 -34.09
CA SER A 35 2.90 3.54 -34.78
C SER A 35 3.31 4.99 -34.50
N GLN A 36 4.52 5.38 -34.92
CA GLN A 36 4.96 6.78 -34.86
C GLN A 36 4.04 7.74 -35.62
N ARG A 37 3.31 7.24 -36.64
CA ARG A 37 2.42 8.05 -37.48
C ARG A 37 0.97 8.09 -36.97
N GLY A 38 0.68 7.40 -35.87
CA GLY A 38 -0.66 7.28 -35.29
C GLY A 38 -1.17 5.84 -35.25
N GLU A 39 -2.48 5.72 -35.03
CA GLU A 39 -3.18 4.45 -34.85
C GLU A 39 -3.71 3.91 -36.19
N ALA A 40 -3.42 2.65 -36.48
CA ALA A 40 -4.02 1.87 -37.56
C ALA A 40 -5.06 0.90 -37.00
N LYS A 41 -6.11 0.61 -37.78
CA LYS A 41 -7.23 -0.25 -37.39
C LYS A 41 -7.55 -1.29 -38.45
N VAL A 42 -7.76 -2.54 -38.03
CA VAL A 42 -8.26 -3.64 -38.86
C VAL A 42 -9.50 -4.23 -38.19
N VAL A 43 -10.67 -4.08 -38.82
CA VAL A 43 -11.89 -4.78 -38.42
C VAL A 43 -11.83 -6.18 -39.01
N LEU A 44 -11.96 -7.19 -38.15
CA LEU A 44 -11.93 -8.60 -38.52
C LEU A 44 -13.33 -9.07 -38.94
N ASN A 45 -13.36 -9.97 -39.92
CA ASN A 45 -14.56 -10.57 -40.48
C ASN A 45 -14.41 -12.10 -40.40
N PRO A 46 -14.68 -12.71 -39.22
CA PRO A 46 -14.45 -14.14 -39.03
C PRO A 46 -15.23 -14.99 -40.03
N SER A 47 -14.52 -15.92 -40.68
CA SER A 47 -15.11 -16.95 -41.54
C SER A 47 -15.76 -18.10 -40.74
N GLY A 48 -15.71 -18.04 -39.40
CA GLY A 48 -16.17 -19.08 -38.49
C GLY A 48 -16.25 -18.59 -37.04
N ALA A 49 -16.10 -19.50 -36.07
CA ALA A 49 -16.19 -19.16 -34.65
C ALA A 49 -15.16 -18.10 -34.23
N ALA A 50 -15.64 -17.04 -33.57
CA ALA A 50 -14.84 -15.87 -33.20
C ALA A 50 -13.60 -16.22 -32.36
N ASP A 51 -13.74 -17.09 -31.35
CA ASP A 51 -12.62 -17.47 -30.48
C ASP A 51 -11.50 -18.18 -31.23
N ALA A 52 -11.86 -19.12 -32.13
CA ALA A 52 -10.88 -19.80 -32.97
C ALA A 52 -10.21 -18.81 -33.93
N TYR A 53 -10.95 -17.78 -34.35
CA TYR A 53 -10.46 -16.75 -35.28
C TYR A 53 -9.43 -15.85 -34.60
N LEU A 54 -9.76 -15.37 -33.39
CA LEU A 54 -8.86 -14.57 -32.57
C LEU A 54 -7.58 -15.34 -32.24
N ARG A 55 -7.66 -16.65 -31.95
CA ARG A 55 -6.46 -17.49 -31.78
C ARG A 55 -5.59 -17.51 -33.04
N ALA A 56 -6.19 -17.69 -34.22
CA ALA A 56 -5.45 -17.67 -35.48
C ALA A 56 -4.84 -16.28 -35.79
N VAL A 57 -5.52 -15.19 -35.41
CA VAL A 57 -4.97 -13.82 -35.50
C VAL A 57 -3.76 -13.66 -34.58
N LYS A 58 -3.88 -14.07 -33.32
CA LYS A 58 -2.80 -14.04 -32.32
C LYS A 58 -1.60 -14.89 -32.76
N GLU A 59 -1.83 -16.07 -33.32
CA GLU A 59 -0.79 -16.93 -33.91
C GLU A 59 -0.07 -16.26 -35.09
N LEU A 60 -0.80 -15.59 -35.99
CA LEU A 60 -0.22 -14.86 -37.10
C LEU A 60 0.67 -13.71 -36.63
N ILE A 61 0.17 -12.90 -35.69
CA ILE A 61 0.93 -11.78 -35.10
C ILE A 61 2.17 -12.29 -34.38
N SER A 62 2.02 -13.29 -33.51
CA SER A 62 3.14 -13.89 -32.77
C SER A 62 4.21 -14.48 -33.70
N GLY A 63 3.78 -15.19 -34.75
CA GLY A 63 4.70 -15.75 -35.75
C GLY A 63 5.49 -14.67 -36.50
N HIS A 64 4.86 -13.53 -36.80
CA HIS A 64 5.54 -12.40 -37.44
C HIS A 64 6.54 -11.73 -36.50
N ILE A 65 6.15 -11.46 -35.25
CA ILE A 65 6.98 -10.72 -34.29
C ILE A 65 8.15 -11.56 -33.75
N LEU A 66 7.92 -12.85 -33.45
CA LEU A 66 8.92 -13.71 -32.83
C LEU A 66 9.73 -14.54 -33.84
N GLY A 67 9.36 -14.55 -35.12
CA GLY A 67 10.10 -15.24 -36.19
C GLY A 67 10.10 -16.77 -36.09
N SER A 68 9.25 -17.38 -35.26
CA SER A 68 9.15 -18.85 -35.12
C SER A 68 7.73 -19.34 -35.45
N PRO A 69 7.56 -20.27 -36.40
CA PRO A 69 6.29 -20.96 -36.62
C PRO A 69 5.92 -21.75 -35.35
N GLY A 70 4.75 -21.50 -34.75
CA GLY A 70 4.27 -22.19 -33.54
C GLY A 70 4.62 -21.55 -32.19
N GLY A 71 4.93 -20.24 -32.15
CA GLY A 71 5.47 -19.54 -30.98
C GLY A 71 4.57 -19.36 -29.74
N TYR A 72 3.26 -19.64 -29.83
CA TYR A 72 2.30 -19.37 -28.76
C TYR A 72 1.54 -20.66 -28.38
N PRO A 73 1.44 -21.12 -27.11
CA PRO A 73 1.77 -20.51 -25.80
C PRO A 73 3.19 -20.80 -25.27
N VAL A 74 4.09 -21.31 -26.11
CA VAL A 74 5.42 -21.80 -25.67
C VAL A 74 6.33 -20.66 -25.20
N TYR A 75 6.23 -19.46 -25.80
CA TYR A 75 7.08 -18.32 -25.46
C TYR A 75 6.76 -17.74 -24.07
N LEU A 76 5.48 -17.51 -23.73
CA LEU A 76 5.07 -17.01 -22.40
C LEU A 76 5.43 -17.97 -21.26
N ARG A 77 5.29 -19.29 -21.49
CA ARG A 77 5.67 -20.34 -20.52
C ARG A 77 7.18 -20.45 -20.32
N ARG A 78 8.00 -20.13 -21.32
CA ARG A 78 9.47 -20.07 -21.18
C ARG A 78 9.92 -18.78 -20.50
N TRP A 79 9.24 -17.66 -20.79
CA TRP A 79 9.51 -16.35 -20.19
C TRP A 79 9.29 -16.34 -18.67
N THR A 80 8.13 -16.84 -18.20
CA THR A 80 7.83 -16.99 -16.77
C THR A 80 8.81 -17.91 -16.02
N ARG A 81 9.49 -18.81 -16.73
CA ARG A 81 10.36 -19.84 -16.14
C ARG A 81 11.85 -19.51 -16.17
N MET A 82 12.28 -18.59 -17.03
CA MET A 82 13.70 -18.25 -17.23
C MET A 82 14.10 -16.84 -16.78
N GLY A 83 13.25 -16.11 -16.05
CA GLY A 83 13.62 -15.04 -15.11
C GLY A 83 14.32 -13.78 -15.63
N GLN A 84 15.01 -13.81 -16.76
CA GLN A 84 15.80 -12.71 -17.30
C GLN A 84 16.05 -12.94 -18.80
N MET A 85 15.49 -12.09 -19.66
CA MET A 85 16.07 -11.79 -20.96
C MET A 85 15.84 -10.32 -21.31
N ARG A 86 16.95 -9.69 -21.75
CA ARG A 86 17.23 -8.36 -22.34
C ARG A 86 16.05 -7.40 -22.62
N ASP A 87 16.30 -6.11 -22.42
CA ASP A 87 15.36 -4.98 -22.59
C ASP A 87 14.59 -4.96 -23.94
N GLN A 88 15.21 -5.44 -25.03
CA GLN A 88 14.56 -5.54 -26.35
C GLN A 88 13.37 -6.52 -26.39
N SER A 89 13.24 -7.43 -25.41
CA SER A 89 12.13 -8.35 -25.32
C SER A 89 10.81 -7.68 -24.91
N LEU A 90 10.87 -6.56 -24.18
CA LEU A 90 9.67 -5.87 -23.68
C LEU A 90 8.89 -5.17 -24.80
N GLU A 91 9.61 -4.57 -25.76
CA GLU A 91 8.98 -3.96 -26.94
C GLU A 91 8.20 -5.01 -27.76
N GLN A 92 8.78 -6.19 -27.94
CA GLN A 92 8.14 -7.28 -28.68
C GLN A 92 6.88 -7.80 -27.99
N LEU A 93 6.87 -7.84 -26.65
CA LEU A 93 5.70 -8.26 -25.89
C LEU A 93 4.50 -7.34 -26.15
N LEU A 94 4.70 -6.03 -26.24
CA LEU A 94 3.63 -5.07 -26.53
C LEU A 94 3.06 -5.21 -27.95
N MET A 95 3.79 -5.84 -28.87
CA MET A 95 3.31 -6.13 -30.23
C MET A 95 2.54 -7.44 -30.34
N LEU A 96 2.38 -8.22 -29.27
CA LEU A 96 1.69 -9.51 -29.34
C LEU A 96 0.16 -9.39 -29.38
N GLY A 97 -0.41 -8.25 -28.96
CA GLY A 97 -1.86 -8.08 -28.86
C GLY A 97 -2.51 -8.88 -27.72
N GLU A 98 -1.71 -9.26 -26.72
CA GLU A 98 -2.11 -10.13 -25.60
C GLU A 98 -2.08 -9.37 -24.28
N SER A 99 -3.11 -9.57 -23.46
CA SER A 99 -3.25 -8.86 -22.19
C SER A 99 -2.16 -9.24 -21.19
N GLU A 100 -1.81 -10.53 -21.12
CA GLU A 100 -0.76 -11.03 -20.24
C GLU A 100 0.61 -10.48 -20.61
N ALA A 101 0.87 -10.23 -21.90
CA ALA A 101 2.10 -9.63 -22.36
C ALA A 101 2.22 -8.17 -21.93
N VAL A 102 1.12 -7.40 -21.96
CA VAL A 102 1.09 -6.04 -21.45
C VAL A 102 1.34 -6.02 -19.94
N VAL A 103 0.63 -6.85 -19.18
CA VAL A 103 0.81 -6.95 -17.71
C VAL A 103 2.25 -7.32 -17.36
N ALA A 104 2.86 -8.26 -18.10
CA ALA A 104 4.26 -8.64 -17.95
C ALA A 104 5.22 -7.46 -18.16
N VAL A 105 4.99 -6.63 -19.18
CA VAL A 105 5.80 -5.44 -19.44
C VAL A 105 5.65 -4.41 -18.33
N VAL A 106 4.43 -4.14 -17.90
CA VAL A 106 4.13 -3.18 -16.82
C VAL A 106 4.77 -3.60 -15.49
N GLY A 107 4.84 -4.90 -15.21
CA GLY A 107 5.49 -5.45 -14.01
C GLY A 107 7.01 -5.57 -14.11
N SER A 108 7.63 -5.22 -15.25
CA SER A 108 9.06 -5.42 -15.47
C SER A 108 9.92 -4.35 -14.76
N PRO A 109 11.04 -4.73 -14.12
CA PRO A 109 12.00 -3.77 -13.58
C PRO A 109 12.60 -2.84 -14.65
N GLY A 110 12.65 -3.29 -15.92
CA GLY A 110 13.16 -2.52 -17.06
C GLY A 110 12.13 -1.61 -17.73
N LEU A 111 10.97 -1.37 -17.11
CA LEU A 111 9.93 -0.50 -17.66
C LEU A 111 10.43 0.95 -17.78
N THR A 112 10.46 1.47 -19.01
CA THR A 112 10.79 2.86 -19.31
C THR A 112 9.52 3.70 -19.52
N PRO A 113 9.57 5.04 -19.42
CA PRO A 113 8.40 5.90 -19.68
C PRO A 113 7.78 5.69 -21.07
N GLU A 114 8.60 5.44 -22.08
CA GLU A 114 8.14 5.17 -23.44
C GLU A 114 7.41 3.81 -23.53
N LEU A 115 7.95 2.76 -22.90
CA LEU A 115 7.28 1.46 -22.81
C LEU A 115 5.98 1.55 -22.01
N ALA A 116 5.98 2.32 -20.92
CA ALA A 116 4.78 2.56 -20.12
C ALA A 116 3.69 3.26 -20.92
N ARG A 117 4.02 4.25 -21.76
CA ARG A 117 3.04 4.91 -22.65
C ARG A 117 2.43 3.94 -23.65
N ARG A 118 3.26 3.09 -24.28
CA ARG A 118 2.80 2.06 -25.22
C ARG A 118 1.93 0.99 -24.54
N ALA A 119 2.33 0.56 -23.35
CA ALA A 119 1.59 -0.40 -22.53
C ALA A 119 0.24 0.19 -22.06
N TRP A 120 0.24 1.47 -21.66
CA TRP A 120 -0.97 2.20 -21.27
C TRP A 120 -1.93 2.30 -22.45
N TRP A 121 -1.46 2.73 -23.63
CA TRP A 121 -2.27 2.75 -24.84
C TRP A 121 -2.86 1.37 -25.20
N ALA A 122 -2.09 0.30 -24.97
CA ALA A 122 -2.55 -1.05 -25.23
C ALA A 122 -3.60 -1.53 -24.21
N MET A 123 -3.52 -1.07 -22.95
CA MET A 123 -4.38 -1.51 -21.85
C MET A 123 -4.46 -0.48 -20.72
N GLU A 124 -5.44 0.41 -20.81
CA GLU A 124 -5.78 1.39 -19.78
C GLU A 124 -6.61 0.73 -18.67
N ASP A 125 -5.94 0.26 -17.63
CA ASP A 125 -6.55 -0.45 -16.50
C ASP A 125 -5.99 0.03 -15.16
N ALA A 126 -6.82 0.04 -14.12
CA ALA A 126 -6.46 0.53 -12.79
C ALA A 126 -5.31 -0.26 -12.14
N GLU A 127 -5.25 -1.58 -12.36
CA GLU A 127 -4.16 -2.40 -11.83
C GLU A 127 -2.84 -2.10 -12.54
N ASN A 128 -2.87 -1.85 -13.85
CA ASN A 128 -1.70 -1.40 -14.59
C ASN A 128 -1.24 -0.01 -14.12
N ALA A 129 -2.18 0.93 -13.90
CA ALA A 129 -1.85 2.25 -13.37
C ALA A 129 -1.17 2.15 -12.00
N ARG A 130 -1.68 1.31 -11.08
CA ARG A 130 -1.04 1.05 -9.78
C ARG A 130 0.38 0.50 -9.92
N ARG A 131 0.57 -0.53 -10.77
CA ARG A 131 1.91 -1.11 -11.01
C ARG A 131 2.88 -0.10 -11.61
N MET A 132 2.44 0.70 -12.57
CA MET A 132 3.25 1.76 -13.16
C MET A 132 3.63 2.82 -12.12
N LEU A 133 2.67 3.29 -11.31
CA LEU A 133 2.94 4.28 -10.26
C LEU A 133 3.82 3.74 -9.11
N ALA A 134 3.87 2.42 -8.91
CA ALA A 134 4.79 1.81 -7.97
C ALA A 134 6.25 1.84 -8.45
N ASN A 135 6.50 2.05 -9.75
CA ASN A 135 7.83 2.25 -10.31
C ASN A 135 8.23 3.74 -10.20
N PRO A 136 9.26 4.10 -9.41
CA PRO A 136 9.64 5.50 -9.20
C PRO A 136 10.02 6.24 -10.50
N THR A 137 10.58 5.53 -11.48
CA THR A 137 10.96 6.11 -12.78
C THR A 137 9.73 6.57 -13.57
N ILE A 138 8.63 5.81 -13.48
CA ILE A 138 7.39 6.12 -14.18
C ILE A 138 6.59 7.17 -13.42
N ALA A 139 6.53 7.06 -12.09
CA ALA A 139 5.91 8.07 -11.23
C ALA A 139 6.54 9.45 -11.41
N ALA A 140 7.86 9.53 -11.57
CA ALA A 140 8.58 10.79 -11.83
C ALA A 140 8.52 11.29 -13.28
N SER A 141 7.89 10.55 -14.19
CA SER A 141 7.74 10.93 -15.61
C SER A 141 6.40 11.62 -15.88
N ASP A 142 6.21 12.14 -17.10
CA ASP A 142 4.94 12.74 -17.54
C ASP A 142 3.74 11.77 -17.45
N MET A 143 3.99 10.45 -17.39
CA MET A 143 2.94 9.46 -17.15
C MET A 143 2.38 9.52 -15.72
N GLY A 144 3.19 9.89 -14.74
CA GLY A 144 2.81 9.85 -13.32
C GLY A 144 1.51 10.61 -13.02
N PRO A 145 1.42 11.92 -13.35
CA PRO A 145 0.20 12.70 -13.13
C PRO A 145 -1.02 12.16 -13.89
N MET A 146 -0.83 11.66 -15.12
CA MET A 146 -1.90 11.07 -15.92
C MET A 146 -2.47 9.80 -15.25
N LEU A 147 -1.59 8.89 -14.81
CA LEU A 147 -1.98 7.67 -14.14
C LEU A 147 -2.63 7.95 -12.77
N ALA A 148 -2.14 8.96 -12.05
CA ALA A 148 -2.71 9.38 -10.78
C ALA A 148 -4.12 9.96 -10.95
N ALA A 149 -4.32 10.83 -11.94
CA ALA A 149 -5.63 11.38 -12.28
C ALA A 149 -6.63 10.25 -12.63
N TYR A 150 -6.21 9.30 -13.48
CA TYR A 150 -7.02 8.13 -13.80
C TYR A 150 -7.45 7.34 -12.55
N LEU A 151 -6.52 7.05 -11.63
CA LEU A 151 -6.85 6.33 -10.41
C LEU A 151 -7.80 7.11 -9.49
N VAL A 152 -7.66 8.44 -9.41
CA VAL A 152 -8.59 9.29 -8.64
C VAL A 152 -10.00 9.23 -9.22
N GLU A 153 -10.13 9.24 -10.55
CA GLU A 153 -11.42 9.09 -11.24
C GLU A 153 -12.00 7.68 -11.11
N TYR A 154 -11.14 6.66 -11.06
CA TYR A 154 -11.54 5.25 -10.93
C TYR A 154 -11.92 4.85 -9.50
N LEU A 155 -11.34 5.49 -8.49
CA LEU A 155 -11.50 5.19 -7.06
C LEU A 155 -12.95 5.03 -6.56
N PRO A 156 -13.97 5.75 -7.08
CA PRO A 156 -15.38 5.52 -6.72
C PRO A 156 -15.94 4.15 -7.16
N PHE A 157 -15.36 3.54 -8.20
CA PHE A 157 -15.77 2.24 -8.74
C PHE A 157 -14.98 1.06 -8.16
N GLU A 158 -13.86 1.35 -7.50
CA GLU A 158 -13.08 0.34 -6.79
C GLU A 158 -13.90 -0.27 -5.64
N THR A 159 -13.80 -1.58 -5.45
CA THR A 159 -14.56 -2.31 -4.41
C THR A 159 -13.65 -3.02 -3.41
N GLU A 160 -12.42 -3.32 -3.81
CA GLU A 160 -11.43 -3.96 -2.97
C GLU A 160 -10.74 -2.93 -2.07
N HIS A 161 -10.83 -3.11 -0.75
CA HIS A 161 -10.28 -2.16 0.21
C HIS A 161 -8.75 -2.06 0.11
N GLU A 162 -8.07 -3.18 -0.15
CA GLU A 162 -6.63 -3.19 -0.41
C GLU A 162 -6.26 -2.30 -1.61
N LYS A 163 -6.99 -2.43 -2.72
CA LYS A 163 -6.77 -1.61 -3.91
C LYS A 163 -7.10 -0.14 -3.69
N MET A 164 -8.12 0.17 -2.88
CA MET A 164 -8.42 1.54 -2.46
C MET A 164 -7.26 2.15 -1.66
N MET A 165 -6.77 1.45 -0.63
CA MET A 165 -5.64 1.90 0.20
C MET A 165 -4.41 2.16 -0.65
N GLU A 166 -4.10 1.23 -1.55
CA GLU A 166 -2.93 1.30 -2.42
C GLU A 166 -3.04 2.41 -3.46
N SER A 167 -4.21 2.58 -4.09
CA SER A 167 -4.43 3.66 -5.04
C SER A 167 -4.26 5.03 -4.37
N VAL A 168 -4.89 5.25 -3.20
CA VAL A 168 -4.73 6.51 -2.47
C VAL A 168 -3.27 6.74 -2.06
N ARG A 169 -2.56 5.70 -1.59
CA ARG A 169 -1.13 5.80 -1.27
C ARG A 169 -0.30 6.23 -2.47
N LEU A 170 -0.53 5.61 -3.63
CA LEU A 170 0.24 5.82 -4.85
C LEU A 170 -0.01 7.20 -5.47
N VAL A 171 -1.25 7.68 -5.51
CA VAL A 171 -1.57 8.99 -6.10
C VAL A 171 -1.10 10.17 -5.26
N LEU A 172 -0.85 9.96 -3.96
CA LEU A 172 -0.34 10.98 -3.03
C LEU A 172 1.18 11.11 -3.03
N GLN A 173 1.89 10.45 -3.95
CA GLN A 173 3.32 10.69 -4.15
C GLN A 173 3.57 12.16 -4.54
N PRO A 174 4.73 12.75 -4.17
CA PRO A 174 5.01 14.15 -4.45
C PRO A 174 4.90 14.51 -5.93
N GLY A 175 4.18 15.59 -6.25
CA GLY A 175 4.07 16.14 -7.60
C GLY A 175 3.04 15.46 -8.51
N LEU A 176 2.36 14.39 -8.08
CA LEU A 176 1.37 13.70 -8.92
C LEU A 176 0.00 14.38 -8.96
N LEU A 177 -0.41 14.99 -7.85
CA LEU A 177 -1.70 15.66 -7.70
C LEU A 177 -1.52 17.10 -7.24
N SER A 178 -2.48 17.95 -7.61
CA SER A 178 -2.59 19.30 -7.06
C SER A 178 -3.09 19.27 -5.60
N GLU A 179 -2.74 20.29 -4.82
CA GLU A 179 -3.24 20.44 -3.44
C GLU A 179 -4.79 20.48 -3.38
N GLU A 180 -5.45 21.06 -4.39
CA GLU A 180 -6.91 21.07 -4.48
C GLU A 180 -7.48 19.64 -4.61
N THR A 181 -6.89 18.84 -5.49
CA THR A 181 -7.29 17.43 -5.69
C THR A 181 -7.04 16.60 -4.43
N ILE A 182 -5.93 16.84 -3.73
CA ILE A 182 -5.61 16.18 -2.46
C ILE A 182 -6.65 16.51 -1.39
N LEU A 183 -7.04 17.79 -1.26
CA LEU A 183 -8.07 18.24 -0.33
C LEU A 183 -9.44 17.64 -0.64
N ASP A 184 -9.84 17.58 -1.91
CA ASP A 184 -11.10 16.93 -2.31
C ASP A 184 -11.10 15.42 -1.99
N LEU A 185 -9.99 14.73 -2.29
CA LEU A 185 -9.82 13.32 -1.95
C LEU A 185 -9.87 13.08 -0.43
N TRP A 186 -9.27 13.98 0.36
CA TRP A 186 -9.32 13.95 1.82
C TRP A 186 -10.75 14.13 2.34
N ARG A 187 -11.51 15.09 1.83
CA ARG A 187 -12.93 15.27 2.21
C ARG A 187 -13.76 14.03 1.92
N LYS A 188 -13.52 13.37 0.79
CA LYS A 188 -14.16 12.09 0.42
C LYS A 188 -13.78 10.93 1.36
N SER A 189 -12.59 10.97 1.95
CA SER A 189 -12.08 9.93 2.85
C SER A 189 -12.79 9.84 4.20
N ALA A 190 -13.49 10.90 4.64
CA ALA A 190 -14.16 10.97 5.95
C ALA A 190 -15.13 9.81 6.24
N ARG A 191 -15.64 9.14 5.20
CA ARG A 191 -16.54 7.97 5.31
C ARG A 191 -15.91 6.66 4.80
N LYS A 192 -14.66 6.67 4.36
CA LYS A 192 -13.97 5.54 3.72
C LYS A 192 -12.65 5.24 4.44
N GLN A 193 -12.68 4.27 5.36
CA GLN A 193 -11.52 3.94 6.18
C GLN A 193 -10.28 3.51 5.37
N ALA A 194 -10.48 2.82 4.24
CA ALA A 194 -9.40 2.47 3.33
C ALA A 194 -8.70 3.72 2.75
N TYR A 195 -9.43 4.81 2.49
CA TYR A 195 -8.81 6.04 2.00
C TYR A 195 -7.96 6.68 3.08
N LEU A 196 -8.47 6.75 4.32
CA LEU A 196 -7.72 7.27 5.47
C LEU A 196 -6.42 6.48 5.69
N VAL A 197 -6.45 5.15 5.57
CA VAL A 197 -5.23 4.33 5.63
C VAL A 197 -4.27 4.65 4.48
N GLY A 198 -4.77 4.85 3.26
CA GLY A 198 -3.94 5.28 2.13
C GLY A 198 -3.24 6.62 2.39
N PHE A 199 -3.95 7.60 2.95
CA PHE A 199 -3.40 8.89 3.38
C PHE A 199 -2.32 8.72 4.46
N LEU A 200 -2.61 7.93 5.51
CA LEU A 200 -1.66 7.63 6.58
C LEU A 200 -0.38 6.96 6.07
N ARG A 201 -0.49 6.10 5.05
CA ARG A 201 0.66 5.44 4.41
C ARG A 201 1.50 6.40 3.56
N ALA A 202 0.89 7.39 2.92
CA ALA A 202 1.59 8.31 2.04
C ALA A 202 2.21 9.52 2.78
N ARG A 203 1.46 10.10 3.73
CA ARG A 203 1.78 11.39 4.36
C ARG A 203 1.48 11.34 5.86
N PRO A 204 2.18 10.52 6.66
CA PRO A 204 1.84 10.26 8.06
C PRO A 204 1.81 11.53 8.92
N ASP A 205 2.70 12.50 8.69
CA ASP A 205 2.79 13.76 9.46
C ASP A 205 2.29 14.98 8.67
N ASP A 206 1.74 14.77 7.49
CA ASP A 206 1.41 15.83 6.53
C ASP A 206 0.01 15.60 5.91
N LEU A 207 -0.92 15.17 6.78
CA LEU A 207 -2.33 15.02 6.44
C LEU A 207 -2.99 16.39 6.26
N PRO A 208 -3.99 16.53 5.38
CA PRO A 208 -4.77 17.76 5.28
C PRO A 208 -5.59 18.03 6.56
N ASP A 209 -5.93 19.30 6.79
CA ASP A 209 -6.72 19.76 7.94
C ASP A 209 -6.12 19.34 9.31
N GLN A 210 -4.80 19.51 9.49
CA GLN A 210 -4.11 19.12 10.72
C GLN A 210 -4.73 19.77 11.97
N PRO A 211 -4.88 19.01 13.06
CA PRO A 211 -5.28 19.57 14.33
C PRO A 211 -4.18 20.45 14.92
N LYS A 212 -4.50 21.15 16.01
CA LYS A 212 -3.47 21.81 16.81
C LYS A 212 -2.53 20.75 17.43
N PRO A 213 -1.25 21.08 17.65
CA PRO A 213 -0.38 20.29 18.52
C PRO A 213 -1.01 20.09 19.90
N ARG A 214 -0.53 19.08 20.63
CA ARG A 214 -0.93 18.86 22.02
C ARG A 214 -0.51 20.07 22.88
N ALA A 215 -1.27 20.35 23.93
CA ALA A 215 -1.09 21.58 24.70
C ALA A 215 0.30 21.72 25.35
N ASP A 216 0.96 20.61 25.65
CA ASP A 216 2.29 20.50 26.25
C ASP A 216 3.40 20.27 25.21
N ALA A 217 3.10 20.30 23.90
CA ALA A 217 4.06 19.94 22.85
C ALA A 217 5.33 20.80 22.87
N GLU A 218 5.18 22.12 23.06
CA GLU A 218 6.31 23.06 23.15
C GLU A 218 7.15 22.79 24.40
N ALA A 219 6.52 22.57 25.56
CA ALA A 219 7.20 22.27 26.81
C ALA A 219 7.99 20.96 26.73
N ILE A 220 7.43 19.93 26.09
CA ILE A 220 8.11 18.65 25.85
C ILE A 220 9.32 18.84 24.93
N ALA A 221 9.16 19.60 23.84
CA ALA A 221 10.26 19.87 22.92
C ALA A 221 11.40 20.65 23.59
N GLU A 222 11.07 21.62 24.45
CA GLU A 222 12.05 22.38 25.22
C GLU A 222 12.76 21.51 26.26
N ALA A 223 12.00 20.75 27.06
CA ALA A 223 12.54 19.87 28.09
C ALA A 223 13.50 18.80 27.52
N LEU A 224 13.26 18.35 26.27
CA LEU A 224 14.05 17.32 25.61
C LEU A 224 15.06 17.87 24.61
N ALA A 225 15.30 19.20 24.57
CA ALA A 225 16.20 19.82 23.59
C ALA A 225 17.61 19.22 23.57
N ASP A 226 18.14 18.86 24.75
CA ASP A 226 19.46 18.21 24.87
C ASP A 226 19.48 16.80 24.28
N GLU A 227 18.42 16.02 24.53
CA GLU A 227 18.26 14.67 23.99
C GLU A 227 18.06 14.70 22.46
N LEU A 228 17.33 15.70 21.94
CA LEU A 228 17.18 15.93 20.51
C LEU A 228 18.52 16.24 19.85
N ARG A 229 19.32 17.14 20.43
CA ARG A 229 20.68 17.44 19.95
C ARG A 229 21.61 16.23 20.02
N ALA A 230 21.42 15.37 21.00
CA ALA A 230 22.16 14.12 21.15
C ALA A 230 21.67 13.00 20.20
N GLY A 231 20.65 13.24 19.37
CA GLY A 231 20.11 12.25 18.43
C GLY A 231 19.31 11.13 19.10
N ASN A 232 18.72 11.37 20.28
CA ASN A 232 17.85 10.39 20.93
C ASN A 232 16.55 10.22 20.12
N ALA A 233 16.48 9.14 19.34
CA ALA A 233 15.35 8.87 18.46
C ALA A 233 14.02 8.71 19.21
N ILE A 234 14.04 8.24 20.47
CA ILE A 234 12.83 8.10 21.30
C ILE A 234 12.30 9.49 21.72
N ALA A 235 13.20 10.42 22.06
CA ALA A 235 12.82 11.80 22.34
C ALA A 235 12.24 12.47 21.09
N GLY A 236 12.87 12.26 19.92
CA GLY A 236 12.36 12.74 18.64
C GLY A 236 10.96 12.18 18.31
N LEU A 237 10.73 10.90 18.59
CA LEU A 237 9.41 10.28 18.42
C LEU A 237 8.37 10.86 19.38
N LEU A 238 8.71 11.12 20.64
CA LEU A 238 7.78 11.75 21.59
C LEU A 238 7.38 13.15 21.13
N VAL A 239 8.33 13.98 20.67
CA VAL A 239 8.07 15.30 20.08
C VAL A 239 7.22 15.19 18.80
N ARG A 240 7.48 14.18 17.96
CA ARG A 240 6.68 13.93 16.76
C ARG A 240 5.23 13.62 17.11
N VAL A 241 4.97 12.77 18.11
CA VAL A 241 3.62 12.39 18.56
C VAL A 241 2.82 13.61 19.04
N THR A 242 3.46 14.57 19.72
CA THR A 242 2.77 15.75 20.26
C THR A 242 2.59 16.88 19.24
N SER A 243 3.30 16.82 18.11
CA SER A 243 3.19 17.78 17.01
C SER A 243 1.81 17.78 16.33
N ALA A 244 1.48 18.82 15.56
CA ALA A 244 0.24 18.88 14.77
C ALA A 244 0.08 17.67 13.83
N GLY A 245 1.16 17.29 13.13
CA GLY A 245 1.19 16.12 12.25
C GLY A 245 0.94 14.81 13.01
N GLY A 246 1.63 14.60 14.14
CA GLY A 246 1.44 13.40 14.96
C GLY A 246 0.05 13.31 15.58
N GLN A 247 -0.52 14.43 16.02
CA GLN A 247 -1.90 14.49 16.50
C GLN A 247 -2.90 14.17 15.35
N GLY A 248 -2.62 14.66 14.14
CA GLY A 248 -3.38 14.32 12.93
C GLY A 248 -3.35 12.82 12.62
N PHE A 249 -2.16 12.22 12.68
CA PHE A 249 -1.95 10.78 12.51
C PHE A 249 -2.79 9.97 13.51
N MET A 250 -2.62 10.25 14.81
CA MET A 250 -3.28 9.50 15.89
C MET A 250 -4.79 9.61 15.83
N LYS A 251 -5.32 10.82 15.56
CA LYS A 251 -6.76 11.06 15.42
C LYS A 251 -7.34 10.29 14.23
N THR A 252 -6.63 10.30 13.10
CA THR A 252 -7.07 9.62 11.87
C THR A 252 -7.04 8.10 12.05
N LEU A 253 -5.97 7.58 12.63
CA LEU A 253 -5.85 6.17 12.94
C LEU A 253 -6.90 5.69 13.96
N SER A 254 -7.20 6.48 14.99
CA SER A 254 -8.30 6.21 15.92
C SER A 254 -9.64 6.10 15.19
N ALA A 255 -9.91 6.99 14.23
CA ALA A 255 -11.13 6.95 13.42
C ALA A 255 -11.22 5.68 12.57
N VAL A 256 -10.11 5.22 11.99
CA VAL A 256 -10.03 3.95 11.25
C VAL A 256 -10.33 2.76 12.16
N LEU A 257 -9.63 2.65 13.30
CA LEU A 257 -9.78 1.53 14.24
C LEU A 257 -11.14 1.51 14.94
N ALA A 258 -11.85 2.64 15.01
CA ALA A 258 -13.20 2.67 15.57
C ALA A 258 -14.22 1.93 14.69
N LYS A 259 -14.05 1.97 13.36
CA LYS A 259 -15.01 1.39 12.40
C LYS A 259 -14.35 0.71 11.20
N PRO A 260 -13.40 -0.23 11.38
CA PRO A 260 -12.77 -0.90 10.26
C PRO A 260 -13.80 -1.78 9.51
N PRO A 261 -13.78 -1.78 8.16
CA PRO A 261 -14.72 -2.55 7.35
C PRO A 261 -14.36 -4.05 7.27
N ASN A 262 -13.07 -4.37 7.21
CA ASN A 262 -12.54 -5.73 7.04
C ASN A 262 -11.19 -5.92 7.77
N GLN A 263 -10.68 -7.16 7.79
CA GLN A 263 -9.43 -7.53 8.46
C GLN A 263 -8.18 -6.90 7.81
N GLU A 264 -8.20 -6.68 6.50
CA GLU A 264 -7.11 -6.04 5.76
C GLU A 264 -6.85 -4.62 6.25
N VAL A 265 -7.91 -3.81 6.43
CA VAL A 265 -7.80 -2.44 6.94
C VAL A 265 -7.29 -2.44 8.39
N VAL A 266 -7.69 -3.41 9.22
CA VAL A 266 -7.15 -3.55 10.59
C VAL A 266 -5.67 -3.88 10.56
N SER A 267 -5.27 -4.86 9.75
CA SER A 267 -3.88 -5.28 9.62
C SER A 267 -3.01 -4.13 9.12
N ALA A 268 -3.46 -3.42 8.08
CA ALA A 268 -2.81 -2.23 7.56
C ALA A 268 -2.68 -1.10 8.60
N SER A 269 -3.66 -0.95 9.48
CA SER A 269 -3.61 0.03 10.57
C SER A 269 -2.61 -0.36 11.66
N PHE A 270 -2.46 -1.66 11.94
CA PHE A 270 -1.45 -2.17 12.86
C PHE A 270 -0.05 -2.04 12.26
N ASP A 271 0.12 -2.24 10.96
CA ASP A 271 1.37 -1.97 10.25
C ASP A 271 1.77 -0.49 10.35
N LEU A 272 0.79 0.42 10.22
CA LEU A 272 1.01 1.85 10.40
C LEU A 272 1.47 2.19 11.83
N LEU A 273 0.84 1.61 12.86
CA LEU A 273 1.27 1.78 14.25
C LEU A 273 2.71 1.29 14.46
N ARG A 274 3.01 0.07 14.00
CA ARG A 274 4.37 -0.49 14.10
C ARG A 274 5.40 0.37 13.41
N GLY A 275 5.13 0.77 12.16
CA GLY A 275 6.03 1.62 11.39
C GLY A 275 6.26 2.96 12.08
N TYR A 276 5.18 3.61 12.54
CA TYR A 276 5.24 4.93 13.19
C TYR A 276 6.03 4.90 14.51
N PHE A 277 5.90 3.83 15.29
CA PHE A 277 6.57 3.68 16.59
C PHE A 277 7.78 2.72 16.56
N SER A 278 8.28 2.36 15.38
CA SER A 278 9.33 1.34 15.16
C SER A 278 10.62 1.59 15.95
N VAL A 279 10.97 2.86 16.17
CA VAL A 279 12.12 3.28 17.00
C VAL A 279 12.10 2.68 18.42
N LEU A 280 10.91 2.38 18.94
CA LEU A 280 10.77 1.78 20.27
C LEU A 280 11.12 0.30 20.29
N ARG A 281 11.18 -0.38 19.13
CA ARG A 281 11.43 -1.83 19.02
C ARG A 281 12.56 -2.13 18.03
N PRO A 282 13.82 -1.76 18.34
CA PRO A 282 14.97 -2.16 17.51
C PRO A 282 15.11 -3.69 17.37
N GLU A 283 14.55 -4.46 18.30
CA GLU A 283 14.48 -5.92 18.27
C GLU A 283 13.47 -6.48 17.25
N GLY A 284 12.62 -5.63 16.67
CA GLY A 284 11.60 -6.02 15.70
C GLY A 284 10.21 -6.29 16.31
N ASP A 285 9.35 -6.91 15.51
CA ASP A 285 7.93 -7.08 15.83
C ASP A 285 7.71 -8.17 16.88
N PRO A 286 7.06 -7.86 18.01
CA PRO A 286 6.77 -8.85 19.04
C PRO A 286 5.58 -9.72 18.61
N ASN A 287 5.58 -10.98 19.04
CA ASN A 287 4.42 -11.86 18.93
C ASN A 287 3.79 -12.06 20.32
N LEU A 288 3.25 -10.98 20.88
CA LEU A 288 2.70 -10.93 22.24
C LEU A 288 1.16 -10.82 22.23
N THR A 289 0.52 -11.30 23.30
CA THR A 289 -0.89 -11.03 23.56
C THR A 289 -1.09 -9.57 23.98
N ILE A 290 -2.33 -9.08 23.97
CA ILE A 290 -2.61 -7.70 24.39
C ILE A 290 -2.19 -7.45 25.84
N ASP A 291 -2.44 -8.39 26.76
CA ASP A 291 -2.03 -8.26 28.17
C ASP A 291 -0.51 -8.22 28.32
N ALA A 292 0.21 -9.06 27.56
CA ALA A 292 1.66 -9.06 27.56
C ALA A 292 2.25 -7.78 26.95
N LEU A 293 1.59 -7.19 25.94
CA LEU A 293 1.98 -5.87 25.41
C LEU A 293 1.76 -4.75 26.43
N LEU A 294 0.66 -4.78 27.17
CA LEU A 294 0.38 -3.80 28.22
C LEU A 294 1.44 -3.86 29.33
N ALA A 295 1.81 -5.07 29.76
CA ALA A 295 2.89 -5.28 30.72
C ALA A 295 4.26 -4.84 30.17
N ASP A 296 4.59 -5.16 28.92
CA ASP A 296 5.82 -4.72 28.23
C ASP A 296 5.89 -3.19 28.16
N GLY A 297 4.77 -2.51 27.89
CA GLY A 297 4.72 -1.05 27.90
C GLY A 297 5.03 -0.42 29.26
N GLN A 298 4.49 -0.99 30.33
CA GLN A 298 4.75 -0.55 31.71
C GLN A 298 6.22 -0.78 32.09
N ALA A 299 6.74 -1.98 31.82
CA ALA A 299 8.13 -2.34 32.09
C ALA A 299 9.11 -1.43 31.31
N PHE A 300 8.82 -1.16 30.04
CA PHE A 300 9.63 -0.28 29.19
C PHE A 300 9.74 1.14 29.73
N ALA A 301 8.66 1.68 30.30
CA ALA A 301 8.64 3.00 30.92
C ALA A 301 9.14 3.01 32.38
N GLY A 302 9.57 1.87 32.92
CA GLY A 302 9.99 1.76 34.33
C GLY A 302 8.87 2.01 35.33
N PHE A 303 7.63 1.65 34.99
CA PHE A 303 6.47 1.84 35.85
C PHE A 303 6.39 0.74 36.92
N ASP A 304 6.53 1.12 38.20
CA ASP A 304 6.47 0.22 39.37
C ASP A 304 5.07 0.08 40.01
N GLY A 305 4.02 0.61 39.39
CA GLY A 305 2.64 0.53 39.92
C GLY A 305 1.99 -0.86 39.75
N PRO A 306 0.95 -1.21 40.54
CA PRO A 306 0.35 -2.53 40.49
C PRO A 306 -0.29 -2.80 39.12
N LEU A 307 0.07 -3.94 38.54
CA LEU A 307 -0.72 -4.59 37.50
C LEU A 307 -2.11 -4.81 38.07
N THR A 308 -3.17 -4.16 37.58
CA THR A 308 -4.53 -4.63 37.84
C THR A 308 -4.66 -6.00 37.18
N PRO A 309 -4.67 -7.11 37.94
CA PRO A 309 -4.85 -8.42 37.35
C PRO A 309 -6.29 -8.50 36.83
N PRO A 310 -6.57 -9.31 35.79
CA PRO A 310 -7.95 -9.72 35.55
C PRO A 310 -8.51 -10.35 36.83
N GLU A 311 -9.77 -10.02 37.17
CA GLU A 311 -10.44 -10.58 38.35
C GLU A 311 -10.30 -12.10 38.39
N GLY A 312 -9.57 -12.63 39.40
CA GLY A 312 -9.47 -14.08 39.65
C GLY A 312 -8.06 -14.70 39.68
N ALA A 313 -6.97 -13.95 39.56
CA ALA A 313 -5.61 -14.51 39.69
C ALA A 313 -5.16 -14.67 41.17
N PRO A 314 -4.58 -15.82 41.58
CA PRO A 314 -4.12 -16.03 42.96
C PRO A 314 -2.88 -15.19 43.30
N ALA A 315 -2.80 -14.74 44.56
CA ALA A 315 -1.92 -13.66 45.03
C ALA A 315 -0.41 -13.98 45.14
N ASP A 316 0.05 -15.20 44.82
CA ASP A 316 1.37 -15.69 45.26
C ASP A 316 2.37 -16.03 44.14
N SER A 317 2.28 -15.43 42.94
CA SER A 317 3.23 -15.71 41.84
C SER A 317 3.99 -14.52 41.26
N ILE A 318 4.17 -13.42 42.01
CA ILE A 318 5.01 -12.29 41.57
C ILE A 318 6.26 -12.19 42.47
N SER A 319 7.34 -12.87 42.08
CA SER A 319 8.67 -12.54 42.59
C SER A 319 9.08 -11.18 42.02
N ARG A 320 9.21 -10.18 42.89
CA ARG A 320 9.73 -8.85 42.56
C ARG A 320 11.26 -8.87 42.57
N ASP A 321 11.87 -8.99 41.40
CA ASP A 321 13.26 -8.54 41.19
C ASP A 321 13.24 -7.03 40.84
N PRO A 322 14.29 -6.25 41.17
CA PRO A 322 14.30 -4.81 40.96
C PRO A 322 14.33 -4.49 39.45
N VAL A 323 13.27 -3.84 38.96
CA VAL A 323 13.03 -3.48 37.55
C VAL A 323 13.98 -2.38 37.03
N SER A 324 14.96 -1.92 37.83
CA SER A 324 15.76 -0.74 37.47
C SER A 324 16.82 -0.96 36.38
N ASP A 325 17.18 -2.20 36.02
CA ASP A 325 18.24 -2.47 35.05
C ASP A 325 17.77 -2.79 33.61
N SER A 326 16.48 -3.02 33.39
CA SER A 326 15.93 -3.39 32.07
C SER A 326 15.51 -2.20 31.18
N VAL A 327 15.36 -1.00 31.75
CA VAL A 327 14.94 0.20 31.01
C VAL A 327 16.10 0.74 30.16
N SER A 328 15.86 0.97 28.87
CA SER A 328 16.85 1.53 27.95
C SER A 328 17.46 2.84 28.50
N PRO A 329 18.79 3.06 28.40
CA PRO A 329 19.42 4.30 28.83
C PRO A 329 18.77 5.56 28.24
N SER A 330 18.32 5.48 26.98
CA SER A 330 17.63 6.57 26.29
C SER A 330 16.31 6.95 26.97
N VAL A 331 15.54 5.95 27.44
CA VAL A 331 14.29 6.16 28.17
C VAL A 331 14.56 6.73 29.56
N ARG A 332 15.57 6.22 30.27
CA ARG A 332 15.95 6.76 31.59
C ARG A 332 16.34 8.23 31.52
N ARG A 333 17.06 8.65 30.47
CA ARG A 333 17.42 10.07 30.28
C ARG A 333 16.19 10.96 30.05
N ILE A 334 15.26 10.52 29.20
CA ILE A 334 13.99 11.23 28.98
C ILE A 334 13.23 11.35 30.29
N LEU A 335 13.02 10.24 31.01
CA LEU A 335 12.25 10.23 32.26
C LEU A 335 12.93 11.00 33.41
N LYS A 336 14.25 11.18 33.37
CA LYS A 336 14.95 12.07 34.31
C LYS A 336 14.63 13.55 34.08
N GLN A 337 14.42 13.94 32.83
CA GLN A 337 14.10 15.32 32.44
C GLN A 337 12.59 15.59 32.47
N LEU A 338 11.79 14.57 32.14
CA LEU A 338 10.34 14.65 31.92
C LEU A 338 9.63 13.41 32.50
N PRO A 339 9.54 13.26 33.85
CA PRO A 339 8.92 12.09 34.48
C PRO A 339 7.46 11.83 34.06
N GLU A 340 6.71 12.89 33.76
CA GLU A 340 5.32 12.88 33.31
C GLU A 340 5.12 12.20 31.95
N ALA A 341 6.19 11.97 31.17
CA ALA A 341 6.13 11.24 29.91
C ALA A 341 6.04 9.72 30.09
N THR A 342 6.17 9.19 31.30
CA THR A 342 6.05 7.75 31.61
C THR A 342 4.83 7.08 30.97
N PRO A 343 3.58 7.56 31.19
CA PRO A 343 2.40 6.97 30.57
C PRO A 343 2.38 7.08 29.04
N ASP A 344 3.01 8.11 28.46
CA ASP A 344 3.08 8.31 27.01
C ASP A 344 4.05 7.29 26.40
N LEU A 345 5.26 7.15 26.97
CA LEU A 345 6.23 6.15 26.54
C LEU A 345 5.68 4.72 26.65
N ALA A 346 4.94 4.42 27.73
CA ALA A 346 4.26 3.14 27.88
C ALA A 346 3.19 2.93 26.78
N ALA A 347 2.37 3.94 26.51
CA ALA A 347 1.36 3.87 25.45
C ALA A 347 2.00 3.67 24.06
N MET A 348 3.04 4.42 23.74
CA MET A 348 3.77 4.30 22.49
C MET A 348 4.42 2.92 22.34
N ARG A 349 4.98 2.35 23.42
CA ARG A 349 5.56 1.00 23.42
C ARG A 349 4.51 -0.08 23.17
N VAL A 350 3.32 0.03 23.76
CA VAL A 350 2.21 -0.90 23.45
C VAL A 350 1.85 -0.82 21.98
N LEU A 351 1.65 0.40 21.46
CA LEU A 351 1.26 0.63 20.06
C LEU A 351 2.31 0.15 19.06
N SER A 352 3.60 0.24 19.39
CA SER A 352 4.68 -0.30 18.55
C SER A 352 4.65 -1.82 18.40
N GLY A 353 3.90 -2.54 19.24
CA GLY A 353 3.84 -4.01 19.23
C GLY A 353 2.60 -4.59 18.55
N THR A 354 1.77 -3.78 17.89
CA THR A 354 0.52 -4.28 17.29
C THR A 354 0.81 -5.09 16.03
N GLY A 355 0.38 -6.35 15.96
CA GLY A 355 0.61 -7.17 14.78
C GLY A 355 -0.50 -8.18 14.51
N TYR A 356 -0.31 -8.99 13.45
CA TYR A 356 -1.26 -10.05 13.09
C TYR A 356 -1.48 -11.07 14.23
N GLY A 357 -0.49 -11.24 15.12
CA GLY A 357 -0.61 -12.07 16.33
C GLY A 357 -1.74 -11.66 17.27
N LEU A 358 -2.16 -10.38 17.27
CA LEU A 358 -3.31 -9.90 18.04
C LEU A 358 -4.65 -10.21 17.36
N ILE A 359 -4.65 -10.32 16.03
CA ILE A 359 -5.86 -10.53 15.23
C ILE A 359 -6.18 -12.03 15.15
N ARG A 360 -5.16 -12.85 14.86
CA ARG A 360 -5.29 -14.28 14.55
C ARG A 360 -6.08 -15.09 15.60
N PRO A 361 -5.89 -14.91 16.91
CA PRO A 361 -6.65 -15.66 17.92
C PRO A 361 -8.14 -15.30 17.96
N LEU A 362 -8.50 -14.08 17.57
CA LEU A 362 -9.86 -13.54 17.65
C LEU A 362 -10.64 -13.70 16.33
N LEU A 363 -9.93 -13.62 15.21
CA LEU A 363 -10.47 -13.71 13.85
C LEU A 363 -9.68 -14.73 13.01
N PRO A 364 -9.90 -16.03 13.22
CA PRO A 364 -9.28 -17.07 12.39
C PRO A 364 -9.87 -17.12 10.98
N ASP A 365 -11.12 -16.67 10.81
CA ASP A 365 -11.81 -16.61 9.52
C ASP A 365 -11.76 -15.17 8.94
N PRO A 366 -11.01 -14.95 7.84
CA PRO A 366 -10.91 -13.65 7.19
C PRO A 366 -12.23 -13.17 6.56
N ALA A 367 -13.21 -14.05 6.34
CA ALA A 367 -14.54 -13.69 5.84
C ALA A 367 -15.44 -13.05 6.91
N THR A 368 -15.00 -13.00 8.18
CA THR A 368 -15.73 -12.29 9.24
C THR A 368 -15.63 -10.78 9.03
N LEU A 369 -16.75 -10.15 8.65
CA LEU A 369 -16.82 -8.71 8.33
C LEU A 369 -17.77 -7.93 9.26
N GLY A 370 -17.75 -6.60 9.15
CA GLY A 370 -18.77 -5.72 9.72
C GLY A 370 -18.84 -5.72 11.25
N SER A 371 -20.05 -5.69 11.81
CA SER A 371 -20.28 -5.55 13.26
C SER A 371 -19.77 -6.75 14.06
N LEU A 372 -19.89 -7.97 13.52
CA LEU A 372 -19.39 -9.18 14.15
C LEU A 372 -17.87 -9.14 14.28
N MET A 373 -17.16 -8.74 13.22
CA MET A 373 -15.72 -8.55 13.23
C MET A 373 -15.29 -7.56 14.31
N ARG A 374 -15.94 -6.39 14.35
CA ARG A 374 -15.63 -5.34 15.33
C ARG A 374 -15.85 -5.82 16.77
N ARG A 375 -16.96 -6.50 17.05
CA ARG A 375 -17.25 -7.06 18.38
C ARG A 375 -16.20 -8.08 18.82
N LYS A 376 -15.71 -8.92 17.89
CA LYS A 376 -14.65 -9.88 18.20
C LYS A 376 -13.29 -9.22 18.44
N LEU A 377 -13.02 -8.10 17.77
CA LEU A 377 -11.78 -7.33 17.92
C LEU A 377 -11.77 -6.41 19.14
N THR A 378 -12.93 -6.14 19.75
CA THR A 378 -13.09 -5.28 20.94
C THR A 378 -12.00 -5.49 22.01
N PRO A 379 -11.66 -6.73 22.44
CA PRO A 379 -10.64 -6.97 23.46
C PRO A 379 -9.24 -6.44 23.11
N VAL A 380 -8.95 -6.25 21.83
CA VAL A 380 -7.69 -5.67 21.35
C VAL A 380 -7.88 -4.19 21.00
N THR A 381 -8.95 -3.83 20.30
CA THR A 381 -9.13 -2.45 19.83
C THR A 381 -9.39 -1.47 20.97
N GLU A 382 -10.09 -1.86 22.03
CA GLU A 382 -10.36 -0.96 23.16
C GLU A 382 -9.08 -0.56 23.92
N PRO A 383 -8.21 -1.50 24.35
CA PRO A 383 -6.92 -1.13 24.95
C PRO A 383 -6.07 -0.24 24.05
N LEU A 384 -6.02 -0.53 22.73
CA LEU A 384 -5.27 0.29 21.78
C LEU A 384 -5.87 1.69 21.62
N GLN A 385 -7.20 1.81 21.55
CA GLN A 385 -7.89 3.10 21.52
C GLN A 385 -7.62 3.91 22.80
N ALA A 386 -7.57 3.26 23.97
CA ALA A 386 -7.20 3.94 25.21
C ALA A 386 -5.76 4.48 25.18
N ARG A 387 -4.81 3.74 24.56
CA ARG A 387 -3.44 4.23 24.38
C ARG A 387 -3.36 5.38 23.37
N ILE A 388 -4.11 5.32 22.27
CA ILE A 388 -4.19 6.42 21.31
C ILE A 388 -4.83 7.65 21.97
N ALA A 389 -5.91 7.49 22.72
CA ALA A 389 -6.56 8.57 23.45
C ALA A 389 -5.62 9.25 24.45
N ARG A 390 -4.75 8.48 25.12
CA ARG A 390 -3.70 9.03 25.99
C ARG A 390 -2.71 9.92 25.24
N LEU A 391 -2.36 9.58 24.00
CA LEU A 391 -1.45 10.38 23.19
C LEU A 391 -2.13 11.60 22.56
N LEU A 392 -3.47 11.64 22.56
CA LEU A 392 -4.28 12.77 22.08
C LEU A 392 -4.67 13.77 23.20
N SER A 393 -4.51 13.38 24.48
CA SER A 393 -5.01 14.14 25.64
C SER A 393 -4.01 15.13 26.20
#